data_AF-A0A0A0UUQ0-F1
#
_entry.id   AF-A0A0A0UUQ0-F1
#
_cell.length_a   1.000
_cell.length_b   1.000
_cell.length_c   1.000
_cell.angle_alpha   90.00
_cell.angle_beta   90.00
_cell.angle_gamma   90.00
#
_symmetry.space_group_name_H-M   'P 1'
#
loop_
_entity.id
_entity.type
_entity.pdbx_description
1 polymer ?
#
loop_
_entity_poly.entity_id
_entity_poly.type
_entity_poly.pdbx_seq_one_letter_code
_entity_poly.pdbx_strand_id
1 'polypeptide(L)'
;MEGYSPRAETGRACRAFAASRTYHRLACAIEDAGFEIRDQIDWVYASGMPHGSDASLLVDRELGAKRTEVVEHATRHGTGWSNTKGLGVSTANGGEAKSEWDVLAPATPEAEQWAGWYSQLKPAHEPICLARKPLDGNLAHNLLEHGAGALHIDACRVPFRNTADEAESKNKNRHADFGSGPRDNHVYGADSANRTDYKADARFAPNMLFDQTMAGELDRQSGVTVSRKGEPRASARPGAGWGMTRTGAEYDDMGGASRFYPVFRYCPKAGPGERPKVDGILHPTVKPVELMRWLVRLVTPPDGLVLEPFAGSGTTLEACLLEHMQCTASELDPDYIKLIHARLSKPIQNELF
;
A
#
# COMPACT_ATOMS: atom_id res chain seq x y z
N MET A 1 12.48 -29.18 -27.54
CA MET A 1 11.16 -28.77 -27.01
C MET A 1 10.75 -29.80 -25.98
N GLU A 2 11.28 -29.70 -24.77
CA GLU A 2 10.75 -30.45 -23.63
C GLU A 2 9.50 -29.74 -23.12
N GLY A 3 8.47 -30.52 -22.83
CA GLY A 3 7.12 -30.04 -22.58
C GLY A 3 7.04 -29.14 -21.35
N TYR A 4 6.46 -27.96 -21.54
CA TYR A 4 5.92 -27.15 -20.47
C TYR A 4 4.80 -27.94 -19.78
N SER A 5 5.08 -28.48 -18.60
CA SER A 5 4.09 -29.16 -17.77
C SER A 5 3.23 -28.12 -17.05
N PRO A 6 1.90 -28.09 -17.26
CA PRO A 6 0.99 -27.17 -16.57
C PRO A 6 1.02 -27.31 -15.03
N ARG A 7 1.57 -28.43 -14.51
CA ARG A 7 1.72 -28.69 -13.07
C ARG A 7 2.75 -27.81 -12.39
N ALA A 8 3.65 -27.15 -13.14
CA ALA A 8 4.71 -26.33 -12.55
C ALA A 8 4.20 -25.00 -11.95
N GLU A 9 2.95 -24.61 -12.20
CA GLU A 9 2.44 -23.26 -11.88
C GLU A 9 1.45 -23.17 -10.71
N THR A 10 1.09 -24.28 -10.08
CA THR A 10 0.03 -24.34 -9.07
C THR A 10 0.37 -23.51 -7.82
N GLY A 11 -0.63 -22.79 -7.31
CA GLY A 11 -0.49 -21.93 -6.13
C GLY A 11 0.48 -20.74 -6.25
N ARG A 12 1.10 -20.49 -7.42
CA ARG A 12 2.00 -19.34 -7.62
C ARG A 12 1.27 -18.01 -7.44
N ALA A 13 1.96 -17.06 -6.82
CA ALA A 13 1.47 -15.72 -6.54
C ALA A 13 1.72 -14.75 -7.72
N CYS A 14 0.73 -13.90 -8.05
CA CYS A 14 0.87 -12.75 -8.95
C CYS A 14 0.40 -11.47 -8.24
N ARG A 15 1.25 -10.42 -8.28
CA ARG A 15 1.02 -9.08 -7.67
C ARG A 15 1.21 -8.08 -8.78
N ALA A 16 0.15 -7.35 -9.12
CA ALA A 16 0.18 -6.45 -10.26
C ALA A 16 -0.42 -5.10 -9.89
N PHE A 17 0.41 -4.06 -9.97
CA PHE A 17 -0.03 -2.68 -9.83
C PHE A 17 -0.90 -2.28 -11.02
N ALA A 18 -1.96 -1.51 -10.77
CA ALA A 18 -2.78 -0.94 -11.82
C ALA A 18 -3.00 0.55 -11.61
N ALA A 19 -3.22 1.29 -12.69
CA ALA A 19 -3.92 2.56 -12.58
C ALA A 19 -5.36 2.29 -12.11
N SER A 20 -5.87 3.09 -11.17
CA SER A 20 -7.23 2.94 -10.62
C SER A 20 -8.32 2.88 -11.69
N ARG A 21 -8.16 3.63 -12.79
CA ARG A 21 -9.12 3.69 -13.91
C ARG A 21 -9.21 2.40 -14.72
N THR A 22 -8.12 1.66 -14.83
CA THR A 22 -8.00 0.48 -15.72
C THR A 22 -7.79 -0.81 -14.94
N TYR A 23 -7.91 -0.78 -13.61
CA TYR A 23 -7.78 -1.94 -12.75
C TYR A 23 -8.64 -3.11 -13.21
N HIS A 24 -9.91 -2.85 -13.57
CA HIS A 24 -10.84 -3.88 -14.06
C HIS A 24 -10.28 -4.67 -15.26
N ARG A 25 -9.59 -4.02 -16.20
CA ARG A 25 -8.98 -4.71 -17.35
C ARG A 25 -7.80 -5.57 -16.95
N LEU A 26 -6.97 -5.08 -16.04
CA LEU A 26 -5.84 -5.85 -15.51
C LEU A 26 -6.34 -7.09 -14.75
N ALA A 27 -7.33 -6.91 -13.89
CA ALA A 27 -7.96 -7.98 -13.12
C ALA A 27 -8.52 -9.07 -14.06
N CYS A 28 -9.32 -8.69 -15.08
CA CYS A 28 -9.84 -9.64 -16.06
C CYS A 28 -8.70 -10.34 -16.83
N ALA A 29 -7.66 -9.62 -17.26
CA ALA A 29 -6.54 -10.24 -17.98
C ALA A 29 -5.76 -11.25 -17.10
N ILE A 30 -5.69 -11.00 -15.79
CA ILE A 30 -5.08 -11.93 -14.82
C ILE A 30 -5.95 -13.19 -14.67
N GLU A 31 -7.29 -13.04 -14.60
CA GLU A 31 -8.22 -14.17 -14.59
C GLU A 31 -8.16 -14.99 -15.89
N ASP A 32 -8.14 -14.31 -17.04
CA ASP A 32 -8.02 -14.93 -18.37
C ASP A 32 -6.68 -15.69 -18.51
N ALA A 33 -5.63 -15.24 -17.82
CA ALA A 33 -4.34 -15.95 -17.71
C ALA A 33 -4.39 -17.16 -16.75
N GLY A 34 -5.55 -17.48 -16.19
CA GLY A 34 -5.80 -18.64 -15.35
C GLY A 34 -5.41 -18.45 -13.88
N PHE A 35 -5.36 -17.21 -13.39
CA PHE A 35 -5.21 -16.94 -11.95
C PHE A 35 -6.58 -16.72 -11.29
N GLU A 36 -6.69 -17.06 -10.02
CA GLU A 36 -7.80 -16.67 -9.15
C GLU A 36 -7.45 -15.34 -8.47
N ILE A 37 -8.32 -14.33 -8.58
CA ILE A 37 -8.20 -13.12 -7.76
C ILE A 37 -8.52 -13.50 -6.31
N ARG A 38 -7.60 -13.20 -5.40
CA ARG A 38 -7.70 -13.57 -3.98
C ARG A 38 -8.04 -12.37 -3.10
N ASP A 39 -7.46 -11.21 -3.41
CA ASP A 39 -7.64 -9.97 -2.66
C ASP A 39 -7.23 -8.78 -3.55
N GLN A 40 -7.41 -7.57 -3.02
CA GLN A 40 -6.85 -6.35 -3.57
C GLN A 40 -6.13 -5.59 -2.45
N ILE A 41 -4.92 -5.15 -2.72
CA ILE A 41 -4.18 -4.26 -1.81
C ILE A 41 -4.27 -2.84 -2.35
N ASP A 42 -4.68 -1.89 -1.52
CA ASP A 42 -4.68 -0.47 -1.90
C ASP A 42 -3.47 0.24 -1.29
N TRP A 43 -2.57 0.73 -2.15
CA TRP A 43 -1.54 1.67 -1.73
C TRP A 43 -2.10 3.09 -1.78
N VAL A 44 -2.48 3.63 -0.62
CA VAL A 44 -3.12 4.93 -0.46
C VAL A 44 -2.09 5.99 -0.08
N TYR A 45 -2.13 7.11 -0.78
CA TYR A 45 -1.19 8.22 -0.59
C TYR A 45 -1.90 9.56 -0.61
N ALA A 46 -1.53 10.43 0.33
CA ALA A 46 -2.18 11.74 0.49
C ALA A 46 -1.65 12.80 -0.50
N SER A 47 -0.44 12.61 -1.04
CA SER A 47 0.21 13.59 -1.92
C SER A 47 0.15 13.17 -3.39
N GLY A 48 -0.02 14.13 -4.30
CA GLY A 48 -0.10 13.90 -5.75
C GLY A 48 -0.78 15.07 -6.45
N MET A 49 -0.30 15.46 -7.63
CA MET A 49 -0.85 16.61 -8.37
C MET A 49 -2.21 16.27 -9.00
N PRO A 50 -3.13 17.23 -9.13
CA PRO A 50 -4.27 17.08 -10.04
C PRO A 50 -3.75 16.72 -11.43
N HIS A 51 -4.22 15.60 -11.96
CA HIS A 51 -3.82 15.11 -13.29
C HIS A 51 -4.92 15.33 -14.36
N GLY A 52 -6.02 15.99 -13.99
CA GLY A 52 -7.10 16.36 -14.91
C GLY A 52 -6.78 17.62 -15.69
N SER A 53 -7.24 17.66 -16.94
CA SER A 53 -7.26 18.90 -17.71
C SER A 53 -8.43 19.75 -17.22
N ASP A 54 -8.17 21.03 -17.00
CA ASP A 54 -9.20 22.04 -16.72
C ASP A 54 -10.04 22.24 -17.99
N ALA A 55 -11.36 22.01 -17.88
CA ALA A 55 -12.27 22.08 -19.02
C ALA A 55 -12.37 23.50 -19.59
N SER A 56 -12.37 24.52 -18.74
CA SER A 56 -12.42 25.92 -19.20
C SER A 56 -11.20 26.26 -20.04
N LEU A 57 -10.00 25.79 -19.65
CA LEU A 57 -8.76 26.00 -20.41
C LEU A 57 -8.82 25.32 -21.78
N LEU A 58 -9.41 24.12 -21.84
CA LEU A 58 -9.58 23.39 -23.10
C LEU A 58 -10.57 24.07 -24.04
N VAL A 59 -11.67 24.63 -23.52
CA VAL A 59 -12.68 25.34 -24.32
C VAL A 59 -12.09 26.62 -24.91
N ASP A 60 -11.42 27.45 -24.11
CA ASP A 60 -10.75 28.66 -24.62
C ASP A 60 -9.73 28.31 -25.72
N ARG A 61 -8.96 27.23 -25.52
CA ARG A 61 -7.99 26.76 -26.52
C ARG A 61 -8.67 26.34 -27.83
N GLU A 62 -9.78 25.62 -27.75
CA GLU A 62 -10.55 25.19 -28.92
C GLU A 62 -11.12 26.39 -29.70
N LEU A 63 -11.59 27.41 -28.98
CA LEU A 63 -12.10 28.65 -29.56
C LEU A 63 -10.99 29.62 -30.02
N GLY A 64 -9.72 29.27 -29.81
CA GLY A 64 -8.57 30.12 -30.14
C GLY A 64 -8.46 31.38 -29.29
N ALA A 65 -9.14 31.43 -28.14
CA ALA A 65 -9.13 32.57 -27.23
C ALA A 65 -7.87 32.57 -26.35
N LYS A 66 -7.28 33.75 -26.15
CA LYS A 66 -6.12 33.93 -25.26
C LYS A 66 -6.59 34.53 -23.95
N ARG A 67 -6.30 33.84 -22.85
CA ARG A 67 -6.51 34.37 -21.49
C ARG A 67 -5.45 35.44 -21.19
N THR A 68 -5.89 36.61 -20.72
CA THR A 68 -5.01 37.75 -20.38
C THR A 68 -5.32 38.37 -19.03
N GLU A 69 -6.53 38.16 -18.51
CA GLU A 69 -6.96 38.73 -17.23
C GLU A 69 -6.46 37.87 -16.08
N VAL A 70 -5.60 38.45 -15.24
CA VAL A 70 -5.15 37.84 -13.98
C VAL A 70 -6.21 38.08 -12.91
N VAL A 71 -6.74 37.01 -12.35
CA VAL A 71 -7.75 37.09 -11.27
C VAL A 71 -7.18 36.76 -9.89
N GLU A 72 -6.07 36.03 -9.84
CA GLU A 72 -5.39 35.68 -8.60
C GLU A 72 -3.89 35.50 -8.86
N HIS A 73 -3.08 35.91 -7.89
CA HIS A 73 -1.68 35.50 -7.82
C HIS A 73 -1.58 34.30 -6.87
N ALA A 74 -1.51 33.10 -7.44
CA ALA A 74 -1.41 31.88 -6.67
C ALA A 74 0.05 31.63 -6.27
N THR A 75 0.25 31.19 -5.03
CA THR A 75 1.56 30.70 -4.57
C THR A 75 1.52 29.19 -4.43
N ARG A 76 2.68 28.53 -4.59
CA ARG A 76 2.85 27.09 -4.48
C ARG A 76 2.65 26.63 -3.05
N HIS A 77 1.41 26.52 -2.60
CA HIS A 77 1.04 25.74 -1.43
C HIS A 77 1.01 24.26 -1.82
N GLY A 78 2.15 23.68 -2.19
CA GLY A 78 2.22 22.25 -2.46
C GLY A 78 1.86 21.48 -1.19
N THR A 79 0.78 20.73 -1.18
CA THR A 79 0.43 19.86 -0.04
C THR A 79 1.46 18.74 0.06
N GLY A 80 2.32 18.81 1.05
CA GLY A 80 3.24 17.74 1.41
C GLY A 80 3.57 17.77 2.89
N TRP A 81 3.96 16.62 3.42
CA TRP A 81 4.26 16.49 4.83
C TRP A 81 5.67 16.96 5.14
N SER A 82 5.85 17.63 6.28
CA SER A 82 7.15 17.80 6.91
C SER A 82 7.09 17.31 8.36
N ASN A 83 8.15 16.66 8.83
CA ASN A 83 8.24 16.17 10.21
C ASN A 83 8.12 17.29 11.25
N THR A 84 8.38 18.55 10.86
CA THR A 84 8.31 19.72 11.73
C THR A 84 7.00 20.52 11.63
N LYS A 85 6.31 20.51 10.47
CA LYS A 85 5.11 21.35 10.23
C LYS A 85 3.85 20.56 9.91
N GLY A 86 3.90 19.22 9.92
CA GLY A 86 2.77 18.37 9.52
C GLY A 86 2.41 18.53 8.05
N LEU A 87 1.12 18.33 7.73
CA LEU A 87 0.56 18.48 6.38
C LEU A 87 0.58 19.98 6.01
N GLY A 88 1.48 20.37 5.10
CA GLY A 88 1.72 21.79 4.81
C GLY A 88 2.46 22.00 3.51
N VAL A 89 3.03 23.19 3.33
CA VAL A 89 3.72 23.58 2.09
C VAL A 89 5.05 22.84 1.99
N SER A 90 5.16 21.84 1.10
CA SER A 90 6.41 21.14 0.83
C SER A 90 6.78 21.21 -0.66
N THR A 91 7.99 21.67 -0.93
CA THR A 91 8.62 21.76 -2.26
C THR A 91 9.24 20.43 -2.70
N ALA A 92 8.67 19.29 -2.30
CA ALA A 92 9.28 17.94 -2.33
C ALA A 92 9.79 17.40 -3.69
N ASN A 93 9.68 18.16 -4.77
CA ASN A 93 10.48 17.94 -5.97
C ASN A 93 11.45 19.11 -6.09
N GLY A 94 12.67 18.94 -5.56
CA GLY A 94 13.76 19.94 -5.48
C GLY A 94 14.25 20.48 -6.82
N GLY A 95 13.36 21.11 -7.59
CA GLY A 95 13.66 21.87 -8.79
C GLY A 95 13.29 23.34 -8.63
N GLU A 96 13.88 24.17 -9.49
CA GLU A 96 13.67 25.62 -9.60
C GLU A 96 12.29 26.00 -10.18
N ALA A 97 11.24 25.25 -9.85
CA ALA A 97 9.90 25.59 -10.30
C ALA A 97 9.43 26.85 -9.59
N LYS A 98 8.90 27.83 -10.37
CA LYS A 98 8.34 29.08 -9.84
C LYS A 98 7.38 28.77 -8.68
N SER A 99 7.60 29.45 -7.55
CA SER A 99 6.76 29.34 -6.36
C SER A 99 5.49 30.17 -6.45
N GLU A 100 5.31 30.94 -7.52
CA GLU A 100 4.20 31.87 -7.72
C GLU A 100 3.82 31.88 -9.20
N TRP A 101 2.53 31.98 -9.49
CA TRP A 101 2.00 32.10 -10.85
C TRP A 101 0.67 32.84 -10.87
N ASP A 102 0.37 33.44 -12.02
CA ASP A 102 -0.89 34.11 -12.27
C ASP A 102 -1.97 33.07 -12.63
N VAL A 103 -3.11 33.14 -11.96
CA VAL A 103 -4.33 32.43 -12.34
C VAL A 103 -5.12 33.34 -13.26
N LEU A 104 -5.42 32.85 -14.46
CA LEU A 104 -6.11 33.62 -15.48
C LEU A 104 -7.59 33.24 -15.57
N ALA A 105 -8.46 34.24 -15.66
CA ALA A 105 -9.89 34.02 -15.92
C ALA A 105 -10.12 33.34 -17.27
N PRO A 106 -11.23 32.59 -17.42
CA PRO A 106 -11.74 32.18 -18.73
C PRO A 106 -11.86 33.36 -19.69
N ALA A 107 -11.50 33.17 -20.97
CA ALA A 107 -11.50 34.25 -21.96
C ALA A 107 -12.82 34.38 -22.72
N THR A 108 -13.66 33.33 -22.72
CA THR A 108 -14.98 33.35 -23.36
C THR A 108 -16.12 32.96 -22.40
N PRO A 109 -17.37 33.39 -22.69
CA PRO A 109 -18.55 32.96 -21.92
C PRO A 109 -18.75 31.43 -21.92
N GLU A 110 -18.42 30.75 -23.02
CA GLU A 110 -18.47 29.30 -23.11
C GLU A 110 -17.48 28.65 -22.15
N ALA A 111 -16.27 29.20 -22.01
CA ALA A 111 -15.28 28.69 -21.07
C ALA A 111 -15.65 29.00 -19.61
N GLU A 112 -16.28 30.16 -19.35
CA GLU A 112 -16.79 30.54 -18.02
C GLU A 112 -17.81 29.53 -17.50
N GLN A 113 -18.69 29.00 -18.37
CA GLN A 113 -19.64 27.95 -18.01
C GLN A 113 -18.95 26.70 -17.42
N TRP A 114 -17.73 26.39 -17.87
CA TRP A 114 -16.96 25.22 -17.45
C TRP A 114 -15.85 25.53 -16.43
N ALA A 115 -15.85 26.74 -15.86
CA ALA A 115 -14.93 27.09 -14.79
C ALA A 115 -15.10 26.14 -13.58
N GLY A 116 -13.98 25.57 -13.11
CA GLY A 116 -13.97 24.60 -12.02
C GLY A 116 -14.26 23.14 -12.42
N TRP A 117 -14.57 22.86 -13.68
CA TRP A 117 -14.76 21.51 -14.18
C TRP A 117 -13.44 20.89 -14.66
N TYR A 118 -13.22 19.63 -14.33
CA TYR A 118 -12.01 18.89 -14.70
C TYR A 118 -12.36 17.56 -15.36
N SER A 119 -11.50 17.09 -16.25
CA SER A 119 -11.70 15.83 -16.99
C SER A 119 -11.57 14.57 -16.13
N GLN A 120 -11.01 14.65 -14.92
CA GLN A 120 -10.85 13.50 -14.03
C GLN A 120 -10.56 13.86 -12.57
N LEU A 121 -10.82 12.90 -11.68
CA LEU A 121 -10.37 12.94 -10.28
C LEU A 121 -8.85 12.81 -10.15
N LYS A 122 -8.31 13.40 -9.09
CA LYS A 122 -6.92 13.22 -8.65
C LYS A 122 -6.72 11.78 -8.15
N PRO A 123 -5.73 11.03 -8.67
CA PRO A 123 -5.35 9.75 -8.07
C PRO A 123 -4.87 9.95 -6.62
N ALA A 124 -5.34 9.08 -5.73
CA ALA A 124 -4.98 9.05 -4.31
C ALA A 124 -4.72 7.62 -3.80
N HIS A 125 -4.81 6.63 -4.69
CA HIS A 125 -4.46 5.26 -4.40
C HIS A 125 -3.98 4.56 -5.68
N GLU A 126 -3.19 3.52 -5.51
CA GLU A 126 -2.79 2.59 -6.55
C GLU A 126 -3.22 1.17 -6.12
N PRO A 127 -4.21 0.57 -6.79
CA PRO A 127 -4.62 -0.80 -6.48
C PRO A 127 -3.58 -1.81 -6.98
N ILE A 128 -3.38 -2.84 -6.18
CA ILE A 128 -2.49 -3.97 -6.46
C ILE A 128 -3.37 -5.23 -6.44
N CYS A 129 -3.52 -5.86 -7.60
CA CYS A 129 -4.25 -7.13 -7.71
C CYS A 129 -3.44 -8.23 -7.02
N LEU A 130 -4.04 -8.91 -6.05
CA LEU A 130 -3.46 -10.07 -5.38
C LEU A 130 -4.11 -11.34 -5.94
N ALA A 131 -3.40 -12.04 -6.83
CA ALA A 131 -3.94 -13.21 -7.52
C ALA A 131 -3.07 -14.45 -7.32
N ARG A 132 -3.63 -15.65 -7.50
CA ARG A 132 -2.90 -16.90 -7.31
C ARG A 132 -3.35 -17.91 -8.34
N LYS A 133 -2.44 -18.69 -8.93
CA LYS A 133 -2.85 -19.87 -9.70
C LYS A 133 -3.68 -20.82 -8.83
N PRO A 134 -4.65 -21.56 -9.40
CA PRO A 134 -5.38 -22.59 -8.69
C PRO A 134 -4.44 -23.54 -7.95
N LEU A 135 -4.91 -24.06 -6.82
CA LEU A 135 -4.17 -25.03 -6.04
C LEU A 135 -4.25 -26.41 -6.71
N ASP A 136 -3.18 -27.19 -6.61
CA ASP A 136 -3.28 -28.63 -6.74
C ASP A 136 -3.87 -29.20 -5.44
N GLY A 137 -5.02 -29.86 -5.51
CA GLY A 137 -5.75 -30.35 -4.34
C GLY A 137 -6.10 -29.24 -3.33
N ASN A 138 -5.70 -29.44 -2.08
CA ASN A 138 -5.93 -28.46 -1.00
C ASN A 138 -4.65 -27.66 -0.69
N LEU A 139 -4.78 -26.62 0.12
CA LEU A 139 -3.65 -25.73 0.46
C LEU A 139 -2.46 -26.50 1.05
N ALA A 140 -2.71 -27.45 1.95
CA ALA A 140 -1.63 -28.22 2.57
C ALA A 140 -0.88 -29.08 1.54
N HIS A 141 -1.61 -29.75 0.64
CA HIS A 141 -1.01 -30.50 -0.45
C HIS A 141 -0.15 -29.60 -1.34
N ASN A 142 -0.69 -28.46 -1.78
CA ASN A 142 0.04 -27.53 -2.64
C ASN A 142 1.29 -26.94 -1.97
N LEU A 143 1.23 -26.66 -0.66
CA LEU A 143 2.40 -26.19 0.09
C LEU A 143 3.49 -27.25 0.21
N LEU A 144 3.13 -28.51 0.45
CA LEU A 144 4.09 -29.60 0.57
C LEU A 144 4.74 -29.95 -0.77
N GLU A 145 3.95 -29.97 -1.85
CA GLU A 145 4.43 -30.38 -3.17
C GLU A 145 5.15 -29.23 -3.91
N HIS A 146 4.68 -28.00 -3.76
CA HIS A 146 5.12 -26.87 -4.59
C HIS A 146 5.69 -25.69 -3.79
N GLY A 147 5.61 -25.70 -2.46
CA GLY A 147 6.11 -24.61 -1.63
C GLY A 147 5.37 -23.28 -1.83
N ALA A 148 4.17 -23.29 -2.43
CA ALA A 148 3.44 -22.10 -2.85
C ALA A 148 1.98 -22.13 -2.40
N GLY A 149 1.37 -20.94 -2.35
CA GLY A 149 -0.10 -20.79 -2.24
C GLY A 149 -0.64 -20.13 -0.98
N ALA A 150 0.24 -19.82 -0.02
CA ALA A 150 -0.08 -19.06 1.19
C ALA A 150 0.55 -17.65 1.16
N LEU A 151 0.13 -16.80 2.11
CA LEU A 151 0.76 -15.50 2.38
C LEU A 151 1.60 -15.60 3.65
N HIS A 152 2.79 -15.02 3.65
CA HIS A 152 3.71 -14.99 4.77
C HIS A 152 3.36 -13.84 5.73
N ILE A 153 2.19 -13.95 6.36
CA ILE A 153 1.63 -12.88 7.18
C ILE A 153 2.56 -12.49 8.33
N ASP A 154 3.18 -13.47 8.98
CA ASP A 154 4.07 -13.23 10.12
C ASP A 154 5.25 -12.31 9.77
N ALA A 155 5.82 -12.45 8.58
CA ALA A 155 6.91 -11.62 8.09
C ALA A 155 6.48 -10.20 7.68
N CYS A 156 5.18 -9.95 7.57
CA CYS A 156 4.57 -8.70 7.13
C CYS A 156 3.67 -8.04 8.17
N ARG A 157 3.72 -8.52 9.42
CA ARG A 157 2.93 -7.99 10.53
C ARG A 157 3.23 -6.52 10.80
N VAL A 158 2.25 -5.81 11.34
CA VAL A 158 2.40 -4.41 11.76
C VAL A 158 2.83 -4.37 13.23
N PRO A 159 4.04 -3.88 13.56
CA PRO A 159 4.53 -3.85 14.93
C PRO A 159 3.61 -3.12 15.90
N PHE A 160 3.61 -3.55 17.17
CA PHE A 160 2.99 -2.78 18.23
C PHE A 160 3.74 -1.47 18.47
N ARG A 161 3.02 -0.39 18.79
CA ARG A 161 3.65 0.91 19.04
C ARG A 161 4.35 0.96 20.39
N ASN A 162 3.82 0.24 21.38
CA ASN A 162 4.32 0.15 22.74
C ASN A 162 3.67 -1.04 23.48
N THR A 163 4.07 -1.26 24.73
CA THR A 163 3.58 -2.36 25.57
C THR A 163 2.09 -2.28 25.90
N ALA A 164 1.51 -1.09 25.98
CA ALA A 164 0.08 -0.93 26.22
C ALA A 164 -0.76 -1.33 24.99
N ASP A 165 -0.32 -0.90 23.81
CA ASP A 165 -0.90 -1.25 22.51
C ASP A 165 -0.78 -2.76 22.22
N GLU A 166 0.33 -3.39 22.62
CA GLU A 166 0.50 -4.85 22.62
C GLU A 166 -0.50 -5.54 23.55
N ALA A 167 -0.59 -5.11 24.81
CA ALA A 167 -1.48 -5.72 25.79
C ALA A 167 -2.95 -5.63 25.36
N GLU A 168 -3.38 -4.49 24.82
CA GLU A 168 -4.72 -4.32 24.27
C GLU A 168 -4.98 -5.30 23.12
N SER A 169 -4.09 -5.32 22.12
CA SER A 169 -4.27 -6.14 20.92
C SER A 169 -4.29 -7.63 21.25
N LYS A 170 -3.37 -8.09 22.12
CA LYS A 170 -3.34 -9.50 22.56
C LYS A 170 -4.63 -9.85 23.31
N ASN A 171 -5.10 -9.00 24.22
CA ASN A 171 -6.32 -9.26 25.00
C ASN A 171 -7.61 -9.30 24.16
N LYS A 172 -7.75 -8.43 23.15
CA LYS A 172 -8.90 -8.47 22.23
C LYS A 172 -8.97 -9.75 21.40
N ASN A 173 -7.83 -10.39 21.15
CA ASN A 173 -7.71 -11.62 20.37
C ASN A 173 -7.69 -12.90 21.22
N ARG A 174 -7.90 -12.80 22.55
CA ARG A 174 -8.04 -13.98 23.42
C ARG A 174 -9.42 -14.60 23.18
N HIS A 175 -9.45 -15.80 22.61
CA HIS A 175 -10.71 -16.49 22.31
C HIS A 175 -11.18 -17.40 23.45
N ALA A 176 -10.28 -17.90 24.30
CA ALA A 176 -10.66 -18.78 25.40
C ALA A 176 -11.50 -18.07 26.49
N ASP A 177 -11.22 -16.79 26.76
CA ASP A 177 -11.92 -16.02 27.79
C ASP A 177 -13.41 -15.76 27.46
N PHE A 178 -13.78 -15.86 26.18
CA PHE A 178 -15.17 -15.73 25.70
C PHE A 178 -15.87 -17.09 25.54
N GLY A 179 -15.31 -18.17 26.09
CA GLY A 179 -15.90 -19.51 26.02
C GLY A 179 -15.78 -20.20 24.66
N SER A 180 -15.00 -19.65 23.72
CA SER A 180 -14.64 -20.37 22.49
C SER A 180 -13.50 -21.35 22.76
N GLY A 181 -13.89 -22.54 23.22
CA GLY A 181 -13.00 -23.69 23.43
C GLY A 181 -12.46 -24.31 22.12
N PRO A 182 -11.83 -25.49 22.23
CA PRO A 182 -11.33 -26.26 21.09
C PRO A 182 -12.33 -26.31 19.94
N ARG A 183 -11.85 -26.08 18.72
CA ARG A 183 -12.67 -26.13 17.52
C ARG A 183 -12.37 -27.43 16.79
N ASP A 184 -13.37 -28.26 16.59
CA ASP A 184 -13.32 -29.32 15.60
C ASP A 184 -14.11 -28.86 14.37
N ASN A 185 -13.46 -28.80 13.22
CA ASN A 185 -14.16 -28.59 11.97
C ASN A 185 -13.54 -29.41 10.84
N HIS A 186 -14.33 -29.61 9.79
CA HIS A 186 -13.92 -30.41 8.63
C HIS A 186 -12.75 -29.81 7.81
N VAL A 187 -12.35 -28.57 8.08
CA VAL A 187 -11.34 -27.83 7.30
C VAL A 187 -9.97 -27.84 7.97
N TYR A 188 -9.93 -27.66 9.29
CA TYR A 188 -8.72 -27.52 10.11
C TYR A 188 -8.53 -28.70 11.08
N GLY A 189 -9.51 -29.60 11.18
CA GLY A 189 -9.53 -30.69 12.16
C GLY A 189 -9.79 -30.19 13.59
N ALA A 190 -9.47 -31.05 14.57
CA ALA A 190 -9.58 -30.73 15.98
C ALA A 190 -8.39 -29.86 16.44
N ASP A 191 -8.60 -28.56 16.55
CA ASP A 191 -7.70 -27.63 17.23
C ASP A 191 -7.98 -27.68 18.75
N SER A 192 -7.14 -28.44 19.46
CA SER A 192 -7.19 -28.62 20.91
C SER A 192 -6.39 -27.56 21.68
N ALA A 193 -5.83 -26.56 20.99
CA ALA A 193 -5.04 -25.51 21.63
C ALA A 193 -5.92 -24.65 22.56
N ASN A 194 -5.39 -24.38 23.76
CA ASN A 194 -6.03 -23.47 24.69
C ASN A 194 -5.84 -22.03 24.19
N ARG A 195 -6.90 -21.43 23.62
CA ARG A 195 -6.88 -20.13 22.93
C ARG A 195 -6.74 -18.92 23.87
N THR A 196 -6.13 -19.10 25.05
CA THR A 196 -5.72 -18.03 25.98
C THR A 196 -4.44 -17.33 25.51
N ASP A 197 -3.82 -17.81 24.44
CA ASP A 197 -2.42 -17.60 24.13
C ASP A 197 -2.17 -16.95 22.76
N TYR A 198 -2.90 -15.89 22.43
CA TYR A 198 -2.52 -15.07 21.28
C TYR A 198 -1.12 -14.47 21.50
N LYS A 199 -0.10 -15.18 21.01
CA LYS A 199 1.33 -14.93 21.21
C LYS A 199 1.96 -14.13 20.07
N ALA A 200 1.18 -13.71 19.08
CA ALA A 200 1.76 -12.95 17.98
C ALA A 200 2.34 -11.63 18.49
N ASP A 201 3.59 -11.36 18.14
CA ASP A 201 4.34 -10.19 18.62
C ASP A 201 4.08 -8.92 17.80
N ALA A 202 3.11 -8.98 16.88
CA ALA A 202 2.67 -7.87 16.05
C ALA A 202 1.28 -8.15 15.43
N ARG A 203 0.62 -7.13 14.90
CA ARG A 203 -0.73 -7.23 14.30
C ARG A 203 -0.70 -7.94 12.95
N PHE A 204 -1.82 -8.57 12.61
CA PHE A 204 -2.03 -9.15 11.29
C PHE A 204 -1.87 -8.09 10.18
N ALA A 205 -1.30 -8.49 9.04
CA ALA A 205 -1.08 -7.59 7.90
C ALA A 205 -2.42 -7.24 7.22
N PRO A 206 -2.78 -5.95 7.05
CA PRO A 206 -3.97 -5.54 6.32
C PRO A 206 -3.71 -5.43 4.82
N ASN A 207 -4.79 -5.36 4.05
CA ASN A 207 -4.78 -5.11 2.60
C ASN A 207 -4.82 -3.61 2.24
N MET A 208 -4.49 -2.72 3.17
CA MET A 208 -4.39 -1.28 2.93
C MET A 208 -3.06 -0.76 3.44
N LEU A 209 -2.35 0.00 2.60
CA LEU A 209 -1.01 0.49 2.86
C LEU A 209 -1.00 2.01 2.79
N PHE A 210 -0.31 2.67 3.71
CA PHE A 210 -0.22 4.13 3.76
C PHE A 210 1.19 4.65 3.51
N ASP A 211 1.30 5.81 2.86
CA ASP A 211 2.49 6.66 3.02
C ASP A 211 2.45 7.38 4.38
N GLN A 212 3.61 7.87 4.84
CA GLN A 212 3.71 8.60 6.11
C GLN A 212 2.77 9.82 6.20
N THR A 213 2.46 10.48 5.07
CA THR A 213 1.57 11.65 5.07
C THR A 213 0.13 11.23 5.34
N MET A 214 -0.35 10.19 4.67
CA MET A 214 -1.68 9.65 4.87
C MET A 214 -1.82 9.06 6.27
N ALA A 215 -0.79 8.37 6.77
CA ALA A 215 -0.74 7.92 8.15
C ALA A 215 -0.85 9.08 9.16
N GLY A 216 -0.11 10.17 8.93
CA GLY A 216 -0.18 11.38 9.76
C GLY A 216 -1.54 12.08 9.70
N GLU A 217 -2.17 12.12 8.52
CA GLU A 217 -3.51 12.68 8.36
C GLU A 217 -4.58 11.81 9.01
N LEU A 218 -4.46 10.49 8.89
CA LEU A 218 -5.32 9.54 9.57
C LEU A 218 -5.21 9.70 11.09
N ASP A 219 -3.99 9.81 11.62
CA ASP A 219 -3.74 10.07 13.05
C ASP A 219 -4.31 11.44 13.48
N ARG A 220 -4.20 12.47 12.63
CA ARG A 220 -4.76 13.81 12.90
C ARG A 220 -6.28 13.78 12.96
N GLN A 221 -6.94 13.11 12.01
CA GLN A 221 -8.40 13.02 11.95
C GLN A 221 -8.98 12.10 13.02
N SER A 222 -8.35 10.95 13.26
CA SER A 222 -8.77 10.04 14.33
C SER A 222 -8.54 10.64 15.71
N GLY A 223 -7.64 11.63 15.79
CA GLY A 223 -7.05 12.06 17.04
C GLY A 223 -6.24 10.94 17.69
N VAL A 224 -5.78 11.19 18.91
CA VAL A 224 -5.25 10.14 19.77
C VAL A 224 -6.43 9.42 20.39
N THR A 225 -6.74 8.23 19.89
CA THR A 225 -7.66 7.35 20.59
C THR A 225 -7.06 7.00 21.94
N VAL A 226 -7.82 7.25 23.00
CA VAL A 226 -7.49 6.85 24.36
C VAL A 226 -8.50 5.80 24.77
N SER A 227 -8.04 4.62 25.14
CA SER A 227 -8.88 3.71 25.90
C SER A 227 -9.18 4.34 27.27
N ARG A 228 -10.44 4.30 27.69
CA ARG A 228 -10.87 4.89 28.98
C ARG A 228 -10.25 4.09 30.14
N LYS A 229 -9.93 4.78 31.24
CA LYS A 229 -9.56 4.22 32.55
C LYS A 229 -10.70 4.43 33.56
N GLY A 230 -11.07 3.40 34.32
CA GLY A 230 -12.37 3.33 34.99
C GLY A 230 -12.72 1.93 35.52
N GLU A 231 -13.72 1.90 36.39
CA GLU A 231 -14.25 0.67 37.00
C GLU A 231 -15.33 0.05 36.09
N PRO A 232 -15.33 -1.28 35.90
CA PRO A 232 -16.35 -1.98 35.12
C PRO A 232 -17.75 -1.60 35.60
N ARG A 233 -18.55 -0.92 34.76
CA ARG A 233 -19.95 -0.64 35.12
C ARG A 233 -20.78 -1.89 34.91
N ALA A 234 -21.45 -2.36 35.96
CA ALA A 234 -22.51 -3.35 35.80
C ALA A 234 -23.61 -2.77 34.89
N SER A 235 -24.04 -3.52 33.88
CA SER A 235 -25.20 -3.12 33.09
C SER A 235 -26.43 -3.11 34.00
N ALA A 236 -27.25 -2.05 33.92
CA ALA A 236 -28.47 -1.95 34.74
C ALA A 236 -29.50 -3.05 34.40
N ARG A 237 -29.35 -3.72 33.25
CA ARG A 237 -30.16 -4.84 32.79
C ARG A 237 -29.26 -5.87 32.08
N PRO A 238 -29.47 -7.19 32.26
CA PRO A 238 -28.81 -8.21 31.44
C PRO A 238 -29.11 -7.97 29.95
N GLY A 239 -28.10 -7.95 29.08
CA GLY A 239 -28.25 -7.82 27.63
C GLY A 239 -28.36 -6.39 27.06
N ALA A 240 -28.27 -5.34 27.88
CA ALA A 240 -28.44 -3.96 27.44
C ALA A 240 -27.17 -3.26 26.89
N GLY A 241 -26.08 -3.99 26.69
CA GLY A 241 -24.85 -3.44 26.12
C GLY A 241 -24.05 -4.51 25.40
N TRP A 242 -23.72 -4.27 24.13
CA TRP A 242 -22.73 -5.07 23.41
C TRP A 242 -21.40 -5.02 24.17
N GLY A 243 -20.95 -6.16 24.72
CA GLY A 243 -19.62 -6.33 25.30
C GLY A 243 -19.43 -5.97 26.78
N MET A 244 -20.47 -5.59 27.52
CA MET A 244 -20.35 -5.27 28.95
C MET A 244 -20.50 -6.52 29.83
N THR A 245 -19.45 -7.33 29.96
CA THR A 245 -19.35 -8.35 31.02
C THR A 245 -18.66 -7.76 32.25
N ARG A 246 -18.94 -8.35 33.42
CA ARG A 246 -18.45 -7.98 34.78
C ARG A 246 -16.92 -7.81 34.92
N THR A 247 -16.15 -8.08 33.88
CA THR A 247 -14.68 -8.19 33.88
C THR A 247 -14.03 -7.43 32.72
N GLY A 248 -14.73 -6.50 32.05
CA GLY A 248 -14.15 -5.72 30.96
C GLY A 248 -12.90 -4.97 31.41
N ALA A 249 -11.73 -5.40 30.95
CA ALA A 249 -10.48 -4.69 31.19
C ALA A 249 -10.52 -3.35 30.46
N GLU A 250 -10.27 -2.29 31.22
CA GLU A 250 -10.04 -0.96 30.72
C GLU A 250 -8.56 -0.84 30.33
N TYR A 251 -8.28 -0.57 29.06
CA TYR A 251 -6.92 -0.52 28.53
C TYR A 251 -6.31 0.88 28.74
N ASP A 252 -4.98 0.98 28.76
CA ASP A 252 -4.22 2.24 28.91
C ASP A 252 -3.40 2.51 27.64
N ASP A 253 -4.00 2.27 26.47
CA ASP A 253 -3.38 2.49 25.17
C ASP A 253 -3.74 3.89 24.62
N MET A 254 -2.77 4.49 23.92
CA MET A 254 -2.94 5.77 23.26
C MET A 254 -2.25 5.74 21.90
N GLY A 255 -2.96 6.17 20.86
CA GLY A 255 -2.37 6.33 19.53
C GLY A 255 -3.37 6.76 18.47
N GLY A 256 -2.87 7.23 17.33
CA GLY A 256 -3.69 7.45 16.15
C GLY A 256 -3.99 6.14 15.40
N ALA A 257 -4.95 6.20 14.46
CA ALA A 257 -5.47 5.03 13.76
C ALA A 257 -4.50 4.41 12.72
N SER A 258 -3.43 5.11 12.32
CA SER A 258 -2.42 4.54 11.41
C SER A 258 -1.68 3.33 12.00
N ARG A 259 -1.72 3.12 13.32
CA ARG A 259 -1.06 2.01 14.02
C ARG A 259 -1.48 0.60 13.60
N PHE A 260 -2.60 0.50 12.90
CA PHE A 260 -3.15 -0.75 12.40
C PHE A 260 -2.67 -1.09 10.97
N TYR A 261 -1.90 -0.21 10.33
CA TYR A 261 -1.54 -0.32 8.92
C TYR A 261 -0.02 -0.22 8.71
N PRO A 262 0.54 -0.92 7.69
CA PRO A 262 1.89 -0.65 7.23
C PRO A 262 2.01 0.80 6.76
N VAL A 263 3.02 1.50 7.29
CA VAL A 263 3.34 2.87 6.93
C VAL A 263 4.73 2.91 6.30
N PHE A 264 4.80 3.17 5.01
CA PHE A 264 6.06 3.22 4.26
C PHE A 264 6.63 4.64 4.17
N ARG A 265 7.97 4.75 4.15
CA ARG A 265 8.68 6.05 4.03
C ARG A 265 8.21 6.80 2.77
N TYR A 266 7.87 8.07 2.98
CA TYR A 266 7.09 8.97 2.12
C TYR A 266 7.47 9.05 0.62
N CYS A 267 6.47 8.81 -0.26
CA CYS A 267 5.95 9.65 -1.37
C CYS A 267 5.11 8.75 -2.32
N PRO A 268 4.13 9.26 -3.09
CA PRO A 268 3.42 8.55 -4.18
C PRO A 268 4.35 8.00 -5.29
N LYS A 269 5.66 8.26 -5.15
CA LYS A 269 6.76 7.92 -6.03
C LYS A 269 8.00 7.74 -5.15
N ALA A 270 8.93 6.87 -5.52
CA ALA A 270 10.18 6.65 -4.77
C ALA A 270 10.94 7.97 -4.45
N GLY A 271 11.71 8.06 -3.36
CA GLY A 271 12.48 9.27 -3.04
C GLY A 271 13.57 9.59 -4.08
N PRO A 272 14.14 10.82 -4.13
CA PRO A 272 15.21 11.15 -5.08
C PRO A 272 16.41 10.20 -5.04
N GLY A 273 16.78 9.67 -3.86
CA GLY A 273 17.88 8.71 -3.72
C GLY A 273 17.61 7.34 -4.38
N GLU A 274 16.34 6.95 -4.47
CA GLU A 274 15.87 5.71 -5.08
C GLU A 274 15.57 5.86 -6.58
N ARG A 275 15.66 7.07 -7.15
CA ARG A 275 15.40 7.33 -8.57
C ARG A 275 16.74 7.44 -9.32
N PRO A 276 17.28 6.35 -9.90
CA PRO A 276 18.49 6.43 -10.70
C PRO A 276 18.28 7.39 -11.87
N LYS A 277 19.30 8.20 -12.15
CA LYS A 277 19.38 9.05 -13.33
C LYS A 277 20.72 8.79 -14.01
N VAL A 278 20.69 8.39 -15.26
CA VAL A 278 21.88 8.06 -16.06
C VAL A 278 21.73 8.77 -17.40
N ASP A 279 22.71 9.56 -17.83
CA ASP A 279 22.68 10.25 -19.13
C ASP A 279 21.41 11.08 -19.39
N GLY A 280 20.82 11.65 -18.33
CA GLY A 280 19.55 12.40 -18.43
C GLY A 280 18.29 11.52 -18.40
N ILE A 281 18.41 10.21 -18.55
CA ILE A 281 17.33 9.22 -18.49
C ILE A 281 16.81 9.11 -17.06
N LEU A 282 15.48 9.08 -16.91
CA LEU A 282 14.77 8.87 -15.65
C LEU A 282 13.52 8.06 -15.93
N HIS A 283 13.26 7.02 -15.12
CA HIS A 283 12.00 6.29 -15.20
C HIS A 283 10.86 7.12 -14.54
N PRO A 284 9.71 7.31 -15.20
CA PRO A 284 8.66 8.22 -14.73
C PRO A 284 7.89 7.71 -13.49
N THR A 285 7.85 6.38 -13.31
CA THR A 285 6.98 5.69 -12.33
C THR A 285 7.75 4.73 -11.42
N VAL A 286 8.89 5.17 -10.87
CA VAL A 286 9.68 4.38 -9.90
C VAL A 286 8.87 4.07 -8.63
N LYS A 287 8.76 2.78 -8.27
CA LYS A 287 8.15 2.33 -7.02
C LYS A 287 9.13 2.44 -5.84
N PRO A 288 8.66 2.74 -4.62
CA PRO A 288 9.49 2.70 -3.42
C PRO A 288 10.04 1.30 -3.13
N VAL A 289 11.32 1.20 -2.76
CA VAL A 289 11.97 -0.09 -2.47
C VAL A 289 11.29 -0.81 -1.31
N GLU A 290 10.98 -0.12 -0.22
CA GLU A 290 10.33 -0.71 0.97
C GLU A 290 8.96 -1.32 0.67
N LEU A 291 8.18 -0.70 -0.22
CA LEU A 291 6.91 -1.26 -0.67
C LEU A 291 7.13 -2.58 -1.43
N MET A 292 8.11 -2.61 -2.33
CA MET A 292 8.43 -3.82 -3.09
C MET A 292 8.99 -4.92 -2.19
N ARG A 293 9.82 -4.59 -1.19
CA ARG A 293 10.31 -5.53 -0.17
C ARG A 293 9.17 -6.19 0.58
N TRP A 294 8.20 -5.40 1.05
CA TRP A 294 7.02 -5.94 1.73
C TRP A 294 6.20 -6.86 0.83
N LEU A 295 5.98 -6.48 -0.45
CA LEU A 295 5.22 -7.30 -1.40
C LEU A 295 5.89 -8.63 -1.74
N VAL A 296 7.23 -8.65 -1.95
CA VAL A 296 7.94 -9.91 -2.24
C VAL A 296 8.00 -10.79 -1.00
N ARG A 297 8.26 -10.22 0.18
CA ARG A 297 8.26 -10.93 1.47
C ARG A 297 6.92 -11.58 1.78
N LEU A 298 5.82 -10.92 1.43
CA LEU A 298 4.47 -11.41 1.70
C LEU A 298 4.17 -12.75 0.99
N VAL A 299 4.87 -13.10 -0.08
CA VAL A 299 4.38 -14.11 -1.04
C VAL A 299 5.45 -15.09 -1.49
N THR A 300 6.71 -14.73 -1.29
CA THR A 300 7.86 -15.51 -1.72
C THR A 300 8.54 -16.08 -0.46
N PRO A 301 8.73 -17.41 -0.38
CA PRO A 301 9.51 -18.00 0.70
C PRO A 301 10.98 -17.60 0.61
N PRO A 302 11.78 -17.76 1.67
CA PRO A 302 13.24 -17.61 1.62
C PRO A 302 13.85 -18.37 0.45
N ASP A 303 14.82 -17.78 -0.23
CA ASP A 303 15.47 -18.31 -1.45
C ASP A 303 14.52 -18.53 -2.65
N GLY A 304 13.25 -18.15 -2.53
CA GLY A 304 12.24 -18.29 -3.58
C GLY A 304 12.51 -17.39 -4.79
N LEU A 305 11.94 -17.77 -5.93
CA LEU A 305 12.09 -17.04 -7.19
C LEU A 305 10.94 -16.06 -7.43
N VAL A 306 11.30 -14.79 -7.64
CA VAL A 306 10.42 -13.74 -8.15
C VAL A 306 10.64 -13.56 -9.65
N LEU A 307 9.56 -13.53 -10.41
CA LEU A 307 9.58 -13.18 -11.83
C LEU A 307 9.06 -11.75 -12.01
N GLU A 308 9.86 -10.89 -12.63
CA GLU A 308 9.55 -9.48 -12.87
C GLU A 308 9.59 -9.17 -14.38
N PRO A 309 8.44 -9.23 -15.09
CA PRO A 309 8.43 -9.04 -16.54
C PRO A 309 8.47 -7.57 -16.97
N PHE A 310 8.36 -6.62 -16.04
CA PHE A 310 8.32 -5.18 -16.30
C PHE A 310 9.24 -4.43 -15.32
N ALA A 311 10.54 -4.72 -15.39
CA ALA A 311 11.49 -4.30 -14.36
C ALA A 311 11.60 -2.78 -14.18
N GLY A 312 11.35 -1.99 -15.23
CA GLY A 312 11.48 -0.54 -15.24
C GLY A 312 12.84 -0.09 -14.73
N SER A 313 12.85 0.71 -13.67
CA SER A 313 14.11 1.14 -13.03
C SER A 313 14.76 0.09 -12.10
N GLY A 314 14.21 -1.12 -11.99
CA GLY A 314 14.77 -2.24 -11.24
C GLY A 314 14.45 -2.28 -9.74
N THR A 315 13.36 -1.65 -9.30
CA THR A 315 13.00 -1.62 -7.86
C THR A 315 12.77 -3.03 -7.30
N THR A 316 12.06 -3.90 -8.03
CA THR A 316 11.79 -5.29 -7.60
C THR A 316 13.09 -6.09 -7.45
N LEU A 317 14.06 -5.90 -8.35
CA LEU A 317 15.34 -6.60 -8.28
C LEU A 317 16.10 -6.23 -7.00
N GLU A 318 16.17 -4.94 -6.69
CA GLU A 318 16.80 -4.46 -5.46
C GLU A 318 16.07 -4.99 -4.21
N ALA A 319 14.73 -5.00 -4.22
CA ALA A 319 13.94 -5.56 -3.14
C ALA A 319 14.23 -7.06 -2.94
N CYS A 320 14.28 -7.86 -4.01
CA CYS A 320 14.63 -9.28 -3.92
C CYS A 320 16.03 -9.50 -3.35
N LEU A 321 17.01 -8.69 -3.76
CA LEU A 321 18.38 -8.79 -3.20
C LEU A 321 18.40 -8.50 -1.69
N LEU A 322 17.69 -7.46 -1.25
CA LEU A 322 17.57 -7.09 0.16
C LEU A 322 16.81 -8.13 1.01
N GLU A 323 15.86 -8.84 0.39
CA GLU A 323 15.05 -9.88 1.04
C GLU A 323 15.64 -11.29 0.87
N HIS A 324 16.85 -11.41 0.32
CA HIS A 324 17.51 -12.70 0.06
C HIS A 324 16.67 -13.67 -0.79
N MET A 325 16.07 -13.13 -1.86
CA MET A 325 15.26 -13.87 -2.83
C MET A 325 15.92 -13.84 -4.21
N GLN A 326 15.65 -14.87 -5.00
CA GLN A 326 16.07 -14.89 -6.41
C GLN A 326 15.13 -14.03 -7.24
N CYS A 327 15.66 -13.35 -8.26
CA CYS A 327 14.85 -12.56 -9.17
C CYS A 327 15.29 -12.77 -10.62
N THR A 328 14.35 -13.16 -11.47
CA THR A 328 14.51 -13.18 -12.93
C THR A 328 13.65 -12.07 -13.50
N ALA A 329 14.26 -11.12 -14.18
CA ALA A 329 13.58 -9.95 -14.69
C ALA A 329 13.73 -9.76 -16.20
N SER A 330 12.78 -9.06 -16.81
CA SER A 330 12.84 -8.61 -18.19
C SER A 330 12.48 -7.13 -18.25
N GLU A 331 13.15 -6.41 -19.14
CA GLU A 331 12.87 -5.01 -19.45
C GLU A 331 13.08 -4.81 -20.93
N LEU A 332 12.10 -4.16 -21.57
CA LEU A 332 12.06 -3.98 -23.01
C LEU A 332 12.90 -2.79 -23.45
N ASP A 333 12.95 -1.73 -22.64
CA ASP A 333 13.64 -0.50 -22.97
C ASP A 333 15.14 -0.56 -22.57
N PRO A 334 16.07 -0.55 -23.54
CA PRO A 334 17.51 -0.58 -23.24
C PRO A 334 17.99 0.63 -22.43
N ASP A 335 17.28 1.77 -22.46
CA ASP A 335 17.62 2.91 -21.62
C ASP A 335 17.30 2.66 -20.14
N TYR A 336 16.25 1.89 -19.84
CA TYR A 336 15.93 1.48 -18.47
C TYR A 336 16.88 0.41 -17.94
N ILE A 337 17.45 -0.44 -18.81
CA ILE A 337 18.53 -1.36 -18.42
C ILE A 337 19.72 -0.59 -17.80
N LYS A 338 20.08 0.58 -18.35
CA LYS A 338 21.14 1.45 -17.78
C LYS A 338 20.78 1.89 -16.36
N LEU A 339 19.51 2.22 -16.10
CA LEU A 339 19.03 2.59 -14.78
C LEU A 339 19.12 1.42 -13.79
N ILE A 340 18.77 0.20 -14.23
CA ILE A 340 18.89 -1.02 -13.43
C ILE A 340 20.36 -1.25 -13.04
N HIS A 341 21.28 -1.17 -13.99
CA HIS A 341 22.71 -1.28 -13.69
C HIS A 341 23.18 -0.23 -12.68
N ALA A 342 22.79 1.03 -12.86
CA ALA A 342 23.15 2.09 -11.92
C ALA A 342 22.53 1.91 -10.54
N ARG A 343 21.31 1.36 -10.43
CA ARG A 343 20.66 1.00 -9.17
C ARG A 343 21.43 -0.11 -8.46
N LEU A 344 21.69 -1.22 -9.15
CA LEU A 344 22.30 -2.43 -8.57
C LEU A 344 23.82 -2.33 -8.36
N SER A 345 24.49 -1.37 -8.98
CA SER A 345 25.92 -1.12 -8.75
C SER A 345 26.22 -0.32 -7.48
N LYS A 346 25.20 0.29 -6.86
CA LYS A 346 25.38 0.98 -5.59
C LYS A 346 25.61 -0.05 -4.47
N PRO A 347 26.39 0.29 -3.44
CA PRO A 347 26.44 -0.53 -2.23
C PRO A 347 25.02 -0.73 -1.70
N ILE A 348 24.61 -2.00 -1.61
CA ILE A 348 23.29 -2.35 -1.09
C ILE A 348 23.29 -1.99 0.40
N GLN A 349 22.54 -0.95 0.76
CA GLN A 349 22.38 -0.54 2.14
C GLN A 349 21.36 -1.47 2.79
N ASN A 350 21.85 -2.43 3.58
CA ASN A 350 21.02 -3.13 4.54
C ASN A 350 20.70 -2.12 5.67
N GLU A 351 19.69 -1.26 5.49
CA GLU A 351 19.15 -0.52 6.63
C GLU A 351 18.54 -1.57 7.59
N LEU A 352 19.22 -1.75 8.73
CA LEU A 352 18.69 -2.46 9.90
C LEU A 352 17.47 -1.66 10.39
N PHE A 353 16.30 -2.29 10.37
CA PHE A 353 15.04 -1.71 10.80
C PHE A 353 15.03 -1.28 12.28
#